data_AF-A0A2A2DM12-F1
#
_entry.id   AF-A0A2A2DM12-F1
#
_cell.length_a   1.000
_cell.length_b   1.000
_cell.length_c   1.000
_cell.angle_alpha   90.00
_cell.angle_beta   90.00
_cell.angle_gamma   90.00
#
_symmetry.space_group_name_H-M   'P 1'
#
loop_
_entity.id
_entity.type
_entity.pdbx_description
1 polymer ?
#
loop_
_entity_poly.entity_id
_entity_poly.type
_entity_poly.pdbx_seq_one_letter_code
_entity_poly.pdbx_strand_id
1 'polypeptide(L)'
;MTDEKKPKGLAERQRLFRERQREAGFTQRTLWIHVEAEDAGRRAAANGEPCEPMGTMHPLSWAAGWVSETESMGPELVEDIRRSKHP
;
A
#
# COMPACT_ATOMS: atom_id res chain seq x y z
N MET A 1 42.68 15.43 13.96
CA MET A 1 42.46 14.15 13.25
C MET A 1 41.01 14.15 12.80
N THR A 2 40.77 14.41 11.51
CA THR A 2 39.44 14.28 10.91
C THR A 2 39.22 12.79 10.64
N ASP A 3 38.38 12.18 11.47
CA ASP A 3 37.93 10.80 11.31
C ASP A 3 37.09 10.72 10.02
N GLU A 4 37.73 10.33 8.92
CA GLU A 4 37.06 10.09 7.65
C GLU A 4 36.14 8.87 7.81
N LYS A 5 34.89 9.13 8.23
CA LYS A 5 33.83 8.13 8.32
C LYS A 5 33.69 7.42 6.98
N LYS A 6 34.21 6.19 6.91
CA LYS A 6 33.99 5.29 5.77
C LYS A 6 32.51 5.32 5.37
N PRO A 7 32.20 5.37 4.06
CA PRO A 7 30.82 5.38 3.60
C PRO A 7 30.10 4.15 4.15
N LYS A 8 28.97 4.38 4.82
CA LYS A 8 28.16 3.33 5.42
C LYS A 8 27.83 2.26 4.38
N GLY A 9 28.07 1.00 4.72
CA GLY A 9 27.75 -0.13 3.85
C GLY A 9 26.25 -0.23 3.55
N LEU A 10 25.88 -0.93 2.48
CA LEU A 10 24.48 -1.15 2.09
C LEU A 10 23.62 -1.70 3.25
N ALA A 11 24.14 -2.68 3.99
CA ALA A 11 23.46 -3.28 5.13
C ALA A 11 23.17 -2.28 6.26
N GLU A 12 24.13 -1.39 6.55
CA GLU A 12 23.95 -0.37 7.59
C GLU A 12 22.90 0.66 7.19
N ARG A 13 22.87 1.07 5.92
CA ARG A 13 21.84 1.98 5.39
C ARG A 13 20.44 1.37 5.48
N GLN A 14 20.29 0.09 5.12
CA GLN A 14 19.02 -0.62 5.25
C GLN A 14 18.57 -0.73 6.72
N ARG A 15 19.50 -1.01 7.65
CA ARG A 15 19.20 -1.07 9.08
C ARG A 15 18.67 0.26 9.60
N LEU A 16 19.39 1.35 9.33
CA LEU A 16 19.01 2.71 9.76
C LEU A 16 17.66 3.14 9.16
N PHE A 17 17.36 2.74 7.93
CA PHE A 17 16.04 2.98 7.33
C PHE A 17 14.94 2.26 8.11
N ARG A 18 15.10 0.96 8.37
CA ARG A 18 14.12 0.17 9.15
C ARG A 18 13.94 0.67 10.59
N GLU A 19 14.98 1.24 11.20
CA GLU A 19 14.89 1.88 12.51
C GLU A 19 14.00 3.12 12.46
N ARG A 20 14.26 4.04 11.51
CA ARG A 20 13.42 5.24 11.32
C ARG A 20 11.95 4.90 11.00
N GLN A 21 11.71 3.86 10.19
CA GLN A 21 10.35 3.41 9.90
C GLN A 21 9.64 2.89 11.16
N ARG A 22 10.36 2.15 12.02
CA ARG A 22 9.82 1.67 13.31
C ARG A 22 9.55 2.80 14.28
N GLU A 23 10.44 3.79 14.38
CA GLU A 23 10.23 5.01 15.19
C GLU A 23 9.01 5.80 14.72
N ALA A 24 8.74 5.82 13.41
CA ALA A 24 7.53 6.41 12.83
C ALA A 24 6.26 5.54 12.97
N GLY A 25 6.34 4.40 13.66
CA GLY A 25 5.20 3.51 13.93
C GLY A 25 4.89 2.47 12.86
N PHE A 26 5.73 2.34 11.81
CA PHE A 26 5.53 1.35 10.77
C PHE A 26 6.08 -0.02 11.17
N THR A 27 5.41 -1.07 10.70
CA THR A 27 5.91 -2.46 10.75
C THR A 27 6.08 -3.02 9.34
N GLN A 28 7.20 -3.69 9.10
CA GLN A 28 7.46 -4.34 7.81
C GLN A 28 6.85 -5.75 7.82
N ARG A 29 5.94 -6.02 6.89
CA ARG A 29 5.41 -7.36 6.62
C ARG A 29 5.69 -7.71 5.16
N THR A 30 6.18 -8.92 4.92
CA THR A 30 6.33 -9.47 3.57
C THR A 30 5.08 -10.28 3.25
N LEU A 31 4.43 -9.98 2.13
CA LEU A 31 3.20 -10.62 1.68
C LEU A 31 3.37 -11.10 0.24
N TRP A 32 2.67 -12.18 -0.11
CA TRP A 32 2.48 -12.60 -1.49
C TRP A 32 1.13 -12.08 -1.97
N ILE A 33 1.09 -11.48 -3.15
CA ILE A 33 -0.12 -10.91 -3.77
C ILE A 33 -0.54 -11.80 -4.95
N HIS A 34 -1.80 -12.22 -4.96
CA HIS A 34 -2.38 -12.93 -6.08
C HIS A 34 -2.78 -11.94 -7.18
N VAL A 35 -2.07 -11.98 -8.30
CA VAL A 35 -2.18 -10.98 -9.38
C VAL A 35 -3.61 -10.82 -9.87
N GLU A 36 -4.34 -11.90 -10.13
CA GLU A 36 -5.72 -11.78 -10.65
C GLU A 36 -6.69 -11.14 -9.66
N ALA A 37 -6.46 -11.34 -8.35
CA ALA A 37 -7.28 -10.75 -7.32
C ALA A 37 -6.97 -9.25 -7.20
N GLU A 38 -5.69 -8.88 -7.26
CA GLU A 38 -5.23 -7.49 -7.33
C GLU A 38 -5.83 -6.76 -8.54
N ASP A 39 -5.77 -7.36 -9.72
CA ASP A 39 -6.36 -6.82 -10.95
C ASP A 39 -7.88 -6.62 -10.81
N ALA A 40 -8.58 -7.56 -10.18
CA ALA A 40 -10.01 -7.42 -9.91
C ALA A 40 -10.31 -6.23 -8.99
N GLY A 41 -9.47 -6.01 -7.96
CA GLY A 41 -9.57 -4.84 -7.09
C GLY A 41 -9.34 -3.53 -7.83
N ARG A 42 -8.35 -3.47 -8.73
CA ARG A 42 -8.10 -2.28 -9.58
C ARG A 42 -9.30 -1.97 -10.46
N ARG A 43 -9.89 -2.98 -11.12
CA ARG A 43 -11.08 -2.78 -11.97
C ARG A 43 -12.28 -2.26 -11.17
N ALA A 44 -12.52 -2.81 -9.98
CA ALA A 44 -13.60 -2.35 -9.11
C ALA A 44 -13.42 -0.87 -8.71
N ALA A 45 -12.20 -0.46 -8.32
CA ALA A 45 -11.90 0.93 -8.04
C ALA A 45 -12.11 1.83 -9.28
N ALA A 46 -11.67 1.40 -10.47
CA ALA A 46 -11.87 2.13 -11.72
C ALA A 46 -13.35 2.26 -12.12
N ASN A 47 -14.20 1.33 -11.71
CA ASN A 47 -15.64 1.41 -11.88
C ASN A 47 -16.34 2.27 -10.82
N GLY A 48 -15.61 2.81 -9.84
CA GLY A 48 -16.16 3.55 -8.71
C GLY A 48 -16.86 2.66 -7.67
N GLU A 49 -16.59 1.37 -7.67
CA GLU A 49 -17.15 0.44 -6.69
C GLU A 49 -16.45 0.59 -5.33
N PRO A 50 -17.18 0.42 -4.20
CA PRO A 50 -16.58 0.53 -2.88
C PRO A 50 -15.57 -0.61 -2.60
N CYS A 51 -14.64 -0.37 -1.69
CA CYS A 51 -13.70 -1.39 -1.25
C CYS A 51 -14.42 -2.46 -0.40
N GLU A 52 -14.84 -3.55 -1.05
CA GLU A 52 -15.51 -4.69 -0.41
C GLU A 52 -14.77 -6.02 -0.70
N PRO A 53 -13.57 -6.21 -0.14
CA PRO A 53 -12.77 -7.41 -0.42
C PRO A 53 -13.32 -8.68 0.23
N MET A 54 -14.19 -8.56 1.24
CA MET A 54 -14.70 -9.72 1.99
C MET A 54 -15.61 -10.58 1.10
N GLY A 55 -15.32 -11.88 1.01
CA GLY A 55 -16.04 -12.82 0.13
C GLY A 55 -15.41 -12.99 -1.26
N THR A 56 -14.39 -12.19 -1.61
CA THR A 56 -13.60 -12.38 -2.84
C THR A 56 -12.50 -13.44 -2.65
N MET A 57 -11.97 -13.94 -3.76
CA MET A 57 -10.74 -14.74 -3.75
C MET A 57 -9.55 -13.85 -3.37
N HIS A 58 -8.77 -14.27 -2.36
CA HIS A 58 -7.62 -13.54 -1.82
C HIS A 58 -7.93 -12.07 -1.45
N PRO A 59 -8.74 -11.82 -0.39
CA PRO A 59 -9.22 -10.48 -0.03
C PRO A 59 -8.13 -9.41 0.16
N LEU A 60 -6.98 -9.77 0.72
CA LEU A 60 -5.86 -8.83 0.90
C LEU A 60 -5.23 -8.42 -0.44
N SER A 61 -5.13 -9.36 -1.40
CA SER A 61 -4.62 -9.06 -2.74
C SER A 61 -5.58 -8.16 -3.50
N TRP A 62 -6.88 -8.45 -3.39
CA TRP A 62 -7.93 -7.59 -3.96
C TRP A 62 -7.89 -6.18 -3.39
N ALA A 63 -7.85 -6.04 -2.06
CA ALA A 63 -7.80 -4.74 -1.40
C ALA A 63 -6.54 -3.94 -1.78
N ALA A 64 -5.39 -4.61 -1.94
CA ALA A 64 -4.16 -3.96 -2.38
C ALA A 64 -4.33 -3.30 -3.76
N GLY A 65 -4.95 -4.00 -4.71
CA GLY A 65 -5.26 -3.46 -6.04
C GLY A 65 -6.21 -2.27 -5.98
N TRP A 66 -7.31 -2.40 -5.25
CA TRP A 66 -8.28 -1.31 -5.08
C TRP A 66 -7.62 -0.04 -4.51
N VAL A 67 -6.83 -0.18 -3.44
CA VAL A 67 -6.12 0.95 -2.82
C VAL A 67 -5.15 1.59 -3.81
N SER A 68 -4.31 0.78 -4.48
CA SER A 68 -3.34 1.28 -5.47
C SER A 68 -4.01 2.08 -6.59
N GLU A 69 -5.16 1.63 -7.08
CA GLU A 69 -5.88 2.32 -8.14
C GLU A 69 -6.46 3.64 -7.63
N THR A 70 -7.11 3.65 -6.46
CA THR A 70 -7.69 4.87 -5.88
C THR A 70 -6.65 5.95 -5.56
N GLU A 71 -5.46 5.58 -5.10
CA GLU A 71 -4.37 6.55 -4.89
C GLU A 71 -3.89 7.20 -6.19
N SER A 72 -4.06 6.53 -7.33
CA SER A 72 -3.70 7.06 -8.65
C SER A 72 -4.74 8.03 -9.23
N MET A 73 -6.01 7.90 -8.83
CA MET A 73 -7.14 8.68 -9.35
C MET A 73 -7.29 10.08 -8.74
N GLY A 74 -6.61 10.34 -7.62
CA GLY A 74 -6.69 11.60 -6.88
C GLY A 74 -7.80 11.63 -5.82
N PRO A 75 -7.68 12.49 -4.79
CA PRO A 75 -8.45 12.39 -3.55
C PRO A 75 -9.96 12.65 -3.71
N GLU A 76 -10.37 13.47 -4.68
CA GLU A 76 -11.78 13.85 -4.86
C GLU A 76 -12.65 12.66 -5.31
N LEU A 77 -12.17 11.85 -6.26
CA LEU A 77 -12.89 10.67 -6.73
C LEU A 77 -13.02 9.60 -5.63
N VAL A 78 -12.00 9.49 -4.77
CA VAL A 78 -11.99 8.53 -3.66
C VAL A 78 -13.00 8.90 -2.59
N GLU A 79 -13.19 10.18 -2.31
CA GLU A 79 -14.24 10.63 -1.38
C GLU A 79 -15.64 10.29 -1.91
N ASP A 80 -15.90 10.47 -3.20
CA ASP A 80 -17.19 10.15 -3.80
C ASP A 80 -17.51 8.65 -3.76
N ILE A 81 -16.51 7.80 -4.06
CA ILE A 81 -16.65 6.33 -3.95
C ILE A 81 -16.92 5.91 -2.50
N ARG A 82 -16.36 6.61 -1.50
CA ARG A 82 -16.58 6.34 -0.08
C ARG A 82 -17.94 6.85 0.40
N ARG A 83 -18.45 7.96 -0.15
CA ARG A 83 -19.73 8.57 0.22
C ARG A 83 -20.94 7.84 -0.37
N SER A 84 -20.81 7.18 -1.50
CA SER A 84 -21.90 6.43 -2.16
C SER A 84 -22.47 5.26 -1.33
N LYS A 85 -21.85 4.90 -0.20
CA LYS A 85 -22.30 3.89 0.77
C LYS A 85 -23.37 4.35 1.77
N HIS A 86 -23.73 5.64 1.79
CA HIS A 86 -24.77 6.16 2.67
C HIS A 86 -25.84 6.91 1.86
N PRO A 87 -26.93 6.25 1.44
CA PRO A 87 -28.20 6.93 1.18
C PRO A 87 -28.80 7.51 2.47
#